data_AF-A0A645EM67-F1
#
_entry.id   AF-A0A645EM67-F1
#
_cell.length_a   1.000
_cell.length_b   1.000
_cell.length_c   1.000
_cell.angle_alpha   90.00
_cell.angle_beta   90.00
_cell.angle_gamma   90.00
#
_symmetry.space_group_name_H-M   'P 1'
#
loop_
_entity.id
_entity.type
_entity.pdbx_description
1 polymer ?
#
loop_
_entity_poly.entity_id
_entity_poly.type
_entity_poly.pdbx_seq_one_letter_code
_entity_poly.pdbx_strand_id
1 'polypeptide(L)' 'MLTAFKRIRKNARNGLAVVYINRDACGGCFNKIPAQKQLDIRLRKKIIVCEYCGRILVDQQLAGVAPNTESGVE' A
#
# COMPACT_ATOMS: atom_id res chain seq x y z
N MET A 1 -0.66 8.12 17.58
CA MET A 1 -0.30 7.46 16.30
C MET A 1 0.90 6.52 16.37
N LEU A 2 1.93 6.77 17.21
CA LEU A 2 3.12 5.92 17.30
C LEU A 2 2.82 4.45 17.68
N THR A 3 1.82 4.22 18.53
CA THR A 3 1.43 2.88 19.01
C THR A 3 0.90 1.99 17.89
N ALA A 4 0.10 2.54 16.96
CA ALA A 4 -0.46 1.78 15.84
C ALA A 4 0.65 1.34 14.86
N PHE A 5 1.59 2.25 14.55
CA PHE A 5 2.74 1.93 13.71
C PHE A 5 3.61 0.84 14.33
N LYS A 6 3.92 0.95 15.63
CA LYS A 6 4.68 -0.07 16.36
C LYS A 6 3.96 -1.44 16.36
N ARG A 7 2.63 -1.45 16.48
CA ARG A 7 1.80 -2.67 16.44
C ARG A 7 1.85 -3.34 15.07
N ILE A 8 1.70 -2.57 13.99
CA ILE A 8 1.81 -3.08 12.62
C ILE A 8 3.21 -3.66 12.38
N ARG A 9 4.25 -2.95 12.82
CA ARG A 9 5.65 -3.40 12.68
C ARG A 9 5.93 -4.71 13.42
N LYS A 10 5.35 -4.90 14.61
CA LYS A 10 5.47 -6.15 15.39
C LYS A 10 4.69 -7.32 14.76
N ASN A 11 3.54 -7.04 14.16
CA ASN A 11 2.67 -8.06 13.55
C ASN A 11 3.10 -8.45 12.13
N ALA A 12 3.84 -7.59 11.43
CA ALA A 12 4.36 -7.89 10.11
C ALA A 12 5.55 -8.86 10.22
N ARG A 13 5.46 -10.04 9.59
CA ARG A 13 6.58 -11.02 9.50
C ARG A 13 7.89 -10.43 8.97
N ASN A 14 7.84 -9.40 8.14
CA ASN A 14 8.99 -8.72 7.56
C ASN A 14 9.29 -7.35 8.21
N GLY A 15 8.59 -6.97 9.27
CA GLY A 15 8.82 -5.69 9.96
C GLY A 15 8.48 -4.45 9.14
N LEU A 16 7.74 -4.57 8.04
CA LEU A 16 7.34 -3.45 7.19
C LEU A 16 5.95 -2.95 7.58
N ALA A 17 5.89 -1.70 8.06
CA ALA A 17 4.64 -1.03 8.43
C ALA A 17 4.02 -0.23 7.28
N VAL A 18 4.85 0.20 6.31
CA VAL A 18 4.45 0.94 5.11
C VAL A 18 4.85 0.12 3.89
N VAL A 19 3.92 -0.08 2.96
CA VAL A 19 4.16 -0.81 1.71
C VAL A 19 3.48 -0.10 0.55
N TYR A 20 4.06 -0.20 -0.64
CA TYR A 20 3.44 0.35 -1.84
C TYR A 20 2.43 -0.65 -2.44
N ILE A 21 1.56 -0.16 -3.32
CA ILE A 21 0.69 -1.02 -4.14
C ILE A 21 1.54 -1.64 -5.25
N ASN A 22 1.49 -2.96 -5.40
CA ASN A 22 2.14 -3.67 -6.50
C ASN A 22 1.10 -4.46 -7.28
N ARG A 23 0.97 -4.22 -8.60
CA ARG A 23 0.00 -4.89 -9.48
C ARG A 23 -1.40 -4.97 -8.87
N ASP A 24 -1.97 -3.82 -8.50
CA ASP A 24 -3.30 -3.71 -7.89
C ASP A 24 -3.48 -4.41 -6.53
N ALA A 25 -2.39 -4.88 -5.92
CA ALA A 25 -2.40 -5.60 -4.66
C ALA A 25 -1.52 -4.94 -3.59
N CYS A 26 -1.78 -5.27 -2.33
CA CYS A 26 -0.96 -4.82 -1.22
C CYS A 26 0.45 -5.44 -1.32
N GLY A 27 1.51 -4.64 -1.36
CA GLY A 27 2.89 -5.14 -1.40
C GLY A 27 3.36 -5.92 -0.16
N GLY A 28 2.52 -6.06 0.86
CA GLY A 28 2.81 -6.85 2.07
C GLY A 28 2.12 -8.21 2.12
N CYS A 29 0.81 -8.27 1.86
CA CYS A 29 0.02 -9.51 1.93
C CYS A 29 -0.50 -9.99 0.57
N PHE A 30 -0.17 -9.29 -0.52
CA PHE A 30 -0.58 -9.61 -1.89
C PHE A 30 -2.09 -9.71 -2.11
N ASN A 31 -2.90 -9.18 -1.18
CA ASN A 31 -4.34 -9.14 -1.36
C ASN A 31 -4.71 -8.05 -2.36
N LYS A 32 -5.66 -8.35 -3.25
CA LYS A 32 -6.19 -7.41 -4.25
C LYS A 32 -6.84 -6.22 -3.56
N ILE A 33 -6.54 -5.02 -4.05
CA ILE A 33 -7.10 -3.76 -3.57
C ILE A 33 -8.14 -3.29 -4.62
N PRO A 34 -9.37 -2.95 -4.22
CA PRO A 34 -10.38 -2.47 -5.15
C PRO A 34 -9.97 -1.14 -5.79
N ALA A 35 -10.33 -0.93 -7.06
CA ALA A 35 -9.90 0.23 -7.86
C ALA A 35 -10.21 1.58 -7.19
N GLN A 36 -11.35 1.68 -6.50
CA GLN A 36 -11.74 2.90 -5.79
C GLN A 36 -10.73 3.28 -4.68
N LYS A 37 -10.18 2.30 -3.96
CA LYS A 37 -9.13 2.55 -2.97
C LYS A 37 -7.79 2.87 -3.61
N GLN A 38 -7.48 2.28 -4.77
CA GLN A 38 -6.26 2.61 -5.50
C GLN A 38 -6.27 4.09 -5.92
N LEU A 39 -7.41 4.58 -6.40
CA LEU A 39 -7.60 5.99 -6.72
C LEU A 39 -7.38 6.88 -5.50
N ASP A 40 -7.98 6.54 -4.35
CA ASP A 40 -7.77 7.29 -3.12
C ASP A 40 -6.29 7.32 -2.67
N ILE A 41 -5.55 6.20 -2.86
CA ILE A 41 -4.12 6.11 -2.54
C ILE A 41 -3.30 7.02 -3.47
N ARG A 42 -3.62 7.02 -4.78
CA ARG A 42 -3.00 7.91 -5.77
C ARG A 42 -3.29 9.39 -5.50
N LEU A 43 -4.48 9.71 -4.99
CA LEU A 43 -4.87 11.08 -4.63
C LEU A 43 -4.14 11.61 -3.39
N ARG A 44 -3.55 10.73 -2.56
CA ARG A 44 -2.76 11.08 -1.36
C ARG A 44 -3.50 11.99 -0.36
N LYS A 45 -4.84 11.99 -0.38
CA LYS A 45 -5.69 12.86 0.46
C LYS A 45 -5.87 12.35 1.89
N LYS A 46 -5.74 11.03 2.10
CA LYS A 46 -5.92 10.38 3.40
C LYS A 46 -4.99 9.18 3.54
N ILE A 47 -4.62 8.85 4.77
CA ILE A 47 -3.84 7.63 5.07
C ILE A 47 -4.76 6.42 4.84
N ILE A 48 -4.35 5.53 3.95
CA ILE A 48 -5.08 4.30 3.66
C ILE A 48 -4.31 3.11 4.21
N VAL A 49 -5.05 2.20 4.83
CA VAL A 49 -4.52 1.01 5.47
C VAL A 49 -5.11 -0.21 4.77
N CYS A 50 -4.30 -1.24 4.56
CA CYS A 50 -4.77 -2.52 4.05
C CYS A 50 -5.70 -3.18 5.09
N GLU A 51 -6.90 -3.57 4.69
CA GLU A 51 -7.87 -4.20 5.58
C GLU A 51 -7.46 -5.60 6.05
N TYR A 52 -6.63 -6.28 5.28
CA TYR A 52 -6.23 -7.65 5.56
C TYR A 52 -5.02 -7.73 6.50
N CYS A 53 -4.01 -6.89 6.26
CA CYS A 53 -2.76 -6.94 7.02
C CYS A 53 -2.48 -5.71 7.89
N GLY A 54 -3.34 -4.68 7.83
CA GLY A 54 -3.19 -3.46 8.61
C GLY A 54 -1.99 -2.59 8.22
N ARG A 55 -1.30 -2.87 7.11
CA ARG A 55 -0.16 -2.06 6.65
C ARG A 55 -0.64 -0.78 5.98
N ILE A 56 0.12 0.29 6.14
CA ILE A 56 -0.14 1.56 5.48
C ILE A 56 0.22 1.42 4.00
N LEU A 57 -0.72 1.77 3.14
CA LEU A 57 -0.58 1.70 1.69
C LEU A 57 -0.13 3.05 1.15
N VAL A 58 0.90 3.04 0.31
CA VAL A 58 1.39 4.22 -0.40
C VAL A 58 1.43 3.98 -1.90
N ASP A 59 1.39 5.08 -2.64
CA ASP A 59 1.55 5.07 -4.08
C ASP A 59 3.00 4.74 -4.49
N GLN A 60 3.20 4.12 -5.66
CA GLN A 60 4.52 3.69 -6.16
C GLN A 60 5.47 4.88 -6.35
N GLN A 61 4.94 5.98 -6.86
CA GLN A 61 5.71 7.19 -7.10
C GLN A 61 6.16 7.85 -5.78
N LEU A 62 5.39 7.70 -4.69
CA LEU A 62 5.82 8.13 -3.36
C LEU A 62 6.89 7.21 -2.76
N ALA A 63 6.84 5.92 -3.07
CA ALA A 63 7.82 4.94 -2.63
C ALA A 63 9.15 5.03 -3.41
N GLY A 64 9.27 5.89 -4.41
CA GLY A 64 10.46 6.00 -5.26
C GLY A 64 10.70 4.76 -6.14
N VAL A 65 9.68 3.92 -6.30
CA VAL A 65 9.73 2.75 -7.17
C VAL A 65 9.21 3.18 -8.54
N ALA A 66 9.98 2.95 -9.60
CA ALA A 66 9.51 3.18 -10.96
C ALA A 66 8.19 2.41 -11.14
N PRO A 67 7.10 3.06 -11.60
CA PRO A 67 5.87 2.34 -11.85
C PRO A 67 6.20 1.25 -12.87
N ASN A 68 5.91 -0.01 -12.53
CA ASN A 68 6.01 -1.10 -13.50
C ASN A 68 4.96 -0.80 -14.57
N THR A 69 5.39 -0.17 -15.65
CA THR A 69 4.61 0.15 -16.84
C THR A 69 4.23 -1.16 -17.50
N GLU A 70 3.07 -1.71 -17.14
CA GLU A 70 2.41 -2.74 -17.91
C GLU A 70 0.92 -2.37 -18.05
N SER A 71 0.61 -1.80 -19.22
CA SER A 71 -0.68 -1.80 -19.96
C SER A 71 -1.88 -1.00 -19.44
N GLY A 72 -2.30 -0.01 -20.24
CA GLY A 72 -3.60 0.66 -20.10
C GLY A 72 -3.75 2.05 -20.74
N VAL A 73 -2.94 2.42 -21.74
CA VAL A 73 -3.32 3.42 -22.75
C VAL A 73 -3.01 2.81 -24.11
N GLU A 74 -3.93 1.96 -24.54
CA GLU A 74 -4.63 1.91 -25.84
C GLU A 74 -5.69 0.81 -25.78
#